data_AF-A0A1B8DI18-F1
#
_entry.id   AF-A0A1B8DI18-F1
#
_cell.length_a   1.000
_cell.length_b   1.000
_cell.length_c   1.000
_cell.angle_alpha   90.00
_cell.angle_beta   90.00
_cell.angle_gamma   90.00
#
_symmetry.space_group_name_H-M   'P 1'
#
loop_
_entity.id
_entity.type
_entity.pdbx_description
1 polymer ?
#
loop_
_entity_poly.entity_id
_entity_poly.type
_entity_poly.pdbx_seq_one_letter_code
_entity_poly.pdbx_strand_id
1 'polypeptide(L)'
;MVRILLPIFAAIGVATAVVQLTTTGCSDSSGLQTCLNAVTALTSKCLNQADADASQLETVACGCTNYISSYNCYASHCWNRVNECEYQSYIIEYLINCPTAKTPVPYFPTPKGAPAACSCNVGEVYEAITGSISQGTTCVNNQNGGDAFTNVQRIQGCECCEVSAALSSIYGICPTTDPTLIGLNQVQSLETNLNTPIDSCAPYIAKYPCESDLGFPAVAGGTFYDAANLAASGTATLSNGPGTVTAPASGSVFTYTNPADSQVYVISAAGVKAGGGDSGSGNAAATTTGSSGSGSSGVSGGSNGGTSTGGAASPGKTGVAGQVSARWGLLVVAVFS
;
A
#
# COMPACT_ATOMS: atom_id res chain seq x y z
N MET A 1 11.88 -43.54 16.57
CA MET A 1 10.97 -42.68 17.37
C MET A 1 11.55 -41.28 17.37
N VAL A 2 11.13 -40.46 16.41
CA VAL A 2 11.58 -39.07 16.25
C VAL A 2 10.55 -38.17 16.94
N ARG A 3 10.97 -37.47 17.99
CA ARG A 3 10.16 -36.45 18.67
C ARG A 3 10.06 -35.24 17.74
N ILE A 4 8.90 -35.06 17.12
CA ILE A 4 8.53 -33.83 16.43
C ILE A 4 8.24 -32.79 17.51
N LEU A 5 9.17 -31.86 17.73
CA LEU A 5 8.92 -30.67 18.52
C LEU A 5 8.16 -29.68 17.64
N LEU A 6 6.87 -29.47 17.93
CA LEU A 6 6.11 -28.34 17.39
C LEU A 6 6.75 -27.03 17.89
N PRO A 7 7.14 -26.09 17.02
CA PRO A 7 7.46 -24.75 17.47
C PRO A 7 6.15 -24.07 17.88
N ILE A 8 6.05 -23.77 19.17
CA ILE A 8 5.06 -22.84 19.70
C ILE A 8 5.44 -21.45 19.16
N PHE A 9 4.70 -20.95 18.17
CA PHE A 9 4.82 -19.56 17.75
C PHE A 9 4.35 -18.67 18.89
N ALA A 10 5.29 -18.02 19.56
CA ALA A 10 5.00 -16.92 20.46
C ALA A 10 4.49 -15.76 19.60
N ALA A 11 3.21 -15.39 19.76
CA ALA A 11 2.61 -14.23 19.13
C ALA A 11 3.25 -12.95 19.71
N ILE A 12 4.27 -12.43 19.03
CA ILE A 12 4.72 -11.05 19.24
C ILE A 12 3.76 -10.17 18.44
N GLY A 13 2.73 -9.67 19.10
CA GLY A 13 1.81 -8.70 18.51
C GLY A 13 2.50 -7.36 18.36
N VAL A 14 3.05 -7.07 17.18
CA VAL A 14 3.30 -5.70 16.77
C VAL A 14 1.95 -5.14 16.33
N ALA A 15 1.34 -4.33 17.19
CA ALA A 15 0.12 -3.60 16.84
C ALA A 15 0.51 -2.49 15.85
N THR A 16 0.59 -2.81 14.56
CA THR A 16 0.49 -1.78 13.52
C THR A 16 -0.95 -1.27 13.57
N ALA A 17 -1.13 0.01 13.89
CA ALA A 17 -2.42 0.65 13.71
C ALA A 17 -2.76 0.58 12.22
N VAL A 18 -3.79 -0.19 11.87
CA VAL A 18 -4.31 -0.30 10.51
C VAL A 18 -4.67 1.09 10.01
N VAL A 19 -4.19 1.48 8.83
CA VAL A 19 -4.62 2.74 8.24
C VAL A 19 -6.07 2.56 7.80
N GLN A 20 -6.96 3.34 8.40
CA GLN A 20 -8.39 3.32 8.10
C GLN A 20 -8.73 4.55 7.26
N LEU A 21 -9.28 4.32 6.07
CA LEU A 21 -9.78 5.40 5.23
C LEU A 21 -11.00 6.03 5.88
N THR A 22 -10.94 7.34 6.14
CA THR A 22 -12.02 8.10 6.75
C THR A 22 -12.92 8.71 5.70
N THR A 23 -14.21 8.81 6.00
CA THR A 23 -15.22 9.38 5.09
C THR A 23 -15.42 10.87 5.28
N THR A 24 -14.95 11.43 6.39
CA THR A 24 -15.16 12.84 6.75
C THR A 24 -14.41 13.74 5.78
N GLY A 25 -15.05 14.82 5.31
CA GLY A 25 -14.44 15.78 4.39
C GLY A 25 -14.28 15.29 2.94
N CYS A 26 -14.73 14.07 2.62
CA CYS A 26 -14.76 13.56 1.26
C CYS A 26 -15.84 14.25 0.43
N SER A 27 -15.56 14.44 -0.87
CA SER A 27 -16.47 15.04 -1.86
C SER A 27 -17.85 14.38 -1.89
N ASP A 28 -17.92 13.08 -1.63
CA ASP A 28 -19.15 12.31 -1.47
C ASP A 28 -19.00 11.32 -0.30
N SER A 29 -19.08 11.83 0.93
CA SER A 29 -18.90 11.04 2.15
C SER A 29 -19.89 9.87 2.24
N SER A 30 -21.15 10.08 1.81
CA SER A 30 -22.20 9.05 1.80
C SER A 30 -21.94 7.94 0.78
N GLY A 31 -21.53 8.31 -0.43
CA GLY A 31 -21.17 7.36 -1.47
C GLY A 31 -19.93 6.56 -1.09
N LEU A 32 -18.92 7.21 -0.51
CA LEU A 32 -17.74 6.50 0.01
C LEU A 32 -18.14 5.48 1.07
N GLN A 33 -18.95 5.87 2.07
CA GLN A 33 -19.39 4.93 3.11
C GLN A 33 -20.15 3.75 2.53
N THR A 34 -21.04 4.00 1.57
CA THR A 34 -21.80 2.95 0.89
C THR A 34 -20.87 2.00 0.13
N CYS A 35 -19.89 2.55 -0.59
CA CYS A 35 -18.89 1.79 -1.32
C CYS A 35 -18.04 0.92 -0.38
N LEU A 36 -17.48 1.49 0.70
CA LEU A 36 -16.68 0.76 1.67
C LEU A 36 -17.48 -0.32 2.42
N ASN A 37 -18.77 -0.09 2.69
CA ASN A 37 -19.64 -1.12 3.26
C ASN A 37 -19.82 -2.31 2.30
N ALA A 38 -19.97 -2.04 1.00
CA ALA A 38 -20.07 -3.08 -0.02
C ALA A 38 -18.75 -3.87 -0.14
N VAL A 39 -17.61 -3.19 -0.11
CA VAL A 39 -16.29 -3.84 -0.07
C VAL A 39 -16.17 -4.73 1.15
N THR A 40 -16.50 -4.23 2.34
CA THR A 40 -16.45 -5.00 3.59
C THR A 40 -17.31 -6.26 3.53
N ALA A 41 -18.51 -6.17 2.95
CA ALA A 41 -19.41 -7.30 2.78
C ALA A 41 -18.84 -8.35 1.80
N LEU A 42 -18.21 -7.93 0.71
CA LEU A 42 -17.55 -8.83 -0.24
C LEU A 42 -16.32 -9.49 0.39
N THR A 43 -15.48 -8.73 1.08
CA THR A 43 -14.30 -9.24 1.78
C THR A 43 -14.67 -10.26 2.85
N SER A 44 -15.74 -10.00 3.61
CA SER A 44 -16.23 -10.94 4.62
C SER A 44 -16.69 -12.26 4.01
N LYS A 45 -17.39 -12.21 2.86
CA LYS A 45 -17.77 -13.42 2.11
C LYS A 45 -16.55 -14.19 1.61
N CYS A 46 -15.56 -13.49 1.05
CA CYS A 46 -14.31 -14.07 0.57
C CYS A 46 -13.55 -14.75 1.72
N LEU A 47 -13.39 -14.09 2.86
CA LEU A 47 -12.70 -14.65 4.02
C LEU A 47 -13.42 -15.86 4.61
N ASN A 48 -14.76 -15.87 4.63
CA ASN A 48 -15.52 -17.04 5.07
C ASN A 48 -15.32 -18.24 4.14
N GLN A 49 -15.20 -17.99 2.83
CA GLN A 49 -14.91 -19.06 1.86
C GLN A 49 -13.47 -19.57 2.04
N ALA A 50 -12.50 -18.67 2.16
CA ALA A 50 -11.11 -19.02 2.43
C ALA A 50 -10.94 -19.85 3.71
N ASP A 51 -11.71 -19.53 4.76
CA ASP A 51 -11.72 -20.30 6.01
C ASP A 51 -12.33 -21.69 5.82
N ALA A 52 -13.46 -21.78 5.09
CA ALA A 52 -14.09 -23.05 4.74
C ALA A 52 -13.15 -23.96 3.91
N ASP A 53 -12.35 -23.36 3.05
CA ASP A 53 -11.37 -24.06 2.20
C ASP A 53 -10.00 -24.24 2.88
N ALA A 54 -9.85 -23.76 4.13
CA ALA A 54 -8.59 -23.73 4.87
C ALA A 54 -7.41 -23.11 4.09
N SER A 55 -7.70 -22.12 3.24
CA SER A 55 -6.78 -21.52 2.29
C SER A 55 -6.19 -20.21 2.82
N GLN A 56 -4.92 -20.27 3.26
CA GLN A 56 -4.16 -19.07 3.63
C GLN A 56 -3.90 -18.17 2.41
N LEU A 57 -3.66 -18.76 1.24
CA LEU A 57 -3.45 -18.00 0.01
C LEU A 57 -4.70 -17.19 -0.36
N GLU A 58 -5.88 -17.79 -0.23
CA GLU A 58 -7.14 -17.09 -0.49
C GLU A 58 -7.39 -15.99 0.55
N THR A 59 -7.07 -16.24 1.83
CA THR A 59 -7.14 -15.22 2.88
C THR A 59 -6.31 -13.98 2.50
N VAL A 60 -5.09 -14.19 2.01
CA VAL A 60 -4.21 -13.11 1.53
C VAL A 60 -4.83 -12.40 0.32
N ALA A 61 -5.33 -13.16 -0.66
CA ALA A 61 -5.97 -12.60 -1.86
C ALA A 61 -7.23 -11.75 -1.53
N CYS A 62 -8.04 -12.19 -0.57
CA CYS A 62 -9.20 -11.44 -0.09
C CYS A 62 -8.79 -10.07 0.51
N GLY A 63 -7.71 -10.03 1.29
CA GLY A 63 -7.17 -8.78 1.84
C GLY A 63 -6.65 -7.84 0.76
N CYS A 64 -5.94 -8.36 -0.24
CA CYS A 64 -5.45 -7.53 -1.34
C CYS A 64 -6.57 -6.98 -2.22
N THR A 65 -7.60 -7.78 -2.46
CA THR A 65 -8.82 -7.32 -3.16
C THR A 65 -9.56 -6.25 -2.36
N ASN A 66 -9.56 -6.34 -1.02
CA ASN A 66 -10.10 -5.31 -0.14
C ASN A 66 -9.35 -3.99 -0.28
N TYR A 67 -8.02 -4.01 -0.30
CA TYR A 67 -7.21 -2.80 -0.55
C TYR A 67 -7.57 -2.15 -1.87
N ILE A 68 -7.56 -2.93 -2.94
CA ILE A 68 -7.87 -2.47 -4.32
C ILE A 68 -9.23 -1.82 -4.40
N SER A 69 -10.24 -2.53 -3.90
CA SER A 69 -11.62 -2.04 -3.95
C SER A 69 -11.81 -0.79 -3.10
N SER A 70 -11.17 -0.72 -1.93
CA SER A 70 -11.29 0.42 -1.02
C SER A 70 -10.60 1.68 -1.55
N TYR A 71 -9.39 1.57 -2.11
CA TYR A 71 -8.75 2.76 -2.70
C TYR A 71 -9.47 3.18 -3.99
N ASN A 72 -10.12 2.26 -4.73
CA ASN A 72 -11.00 2.60 -5.86
C ASN A 72 -12.26 3.35 -5.41
N CYS A 73 -12.87 2.94 -4.30
CA CYS A 73 -13.94 3.70 -3.65
C CYS A 73 -13.48 5.11 -3.28
N TYR A 74 -12.28 5.23 -2.70
CA TYR A 74 -11.70 6.51 -2.29
C TYR A 74 -11.39 7.40 -3.50
N ALA A 75 -10.79 6.85 -4.56
CA ALA A 75 -10.52 7.54 -5.82
C ALA A 75 -11.81 8.04 -6.50
N SER A 76 -12.93 7.35 -6.31
CA SER A 76 -14.24 7.74 -6.86
C SER A 76 -14.93 8.80 -5.99
N HIS A 77 -15.01 8.60 -4.67
CA HIS A 77 -15.88 9.38 -3.79
C HIS A 77 -15.14 10.37 -2.87
N CYS A 78 -13.82 10.27 -2.78
CA CYS A 78 -12.97 11.10 -1.94
C CYS A 78 -11.71 11.58 -2.68
N TRP A 79 -11.84 11.79 -4.00
CA TRP A 79 -10.78 12.31 -4.86
C TRP A 79 -10.18 13.63 -4.37
N ASN A 80 -10.90 14.37 -3.53
CA ASN A 80 -10.44 15.63 -2.97
C ASN A 80 -9.46 15.49 -1.80
N ARG A 81 -9.25 14.26 -1.28
CA ARG A 81 -8.33 13.97 -0.17
C ARG A 81 -7.23 12.97 -0.52
N VAL A 82 -7.09 12.58 -1.79
CA VAL A 82 -6.10 11.59 -2.24
C VAL A 82 -4.64 12.00 -2.02
N ASN A 83 -4.35 13.30 -1.87
CA ASN A 83 -3.00 13.78 -1.58
C ASN A 83 -2.63 13.73 -0.09
N GLU A 84 -3.62 13.52 0.77
CA GLU A 84 -3.45 13.56 2.22
C GLU A 84 -2.69 12.34 2.74
N CYS A 85 -2.11 12.48 3.94
CA CYS A 85 -1.30 11.43 4.56
C CYS A 85 -2.05 10.10 4.66
N GLU A 86 -3.33 10.14 5.01
CA GLU A 86 -4.16 8.94 5.19
C GLU A 86 -4.22 8.08 3.93
N TYR A 87 -4.50 8.67 2.77
CA TYR A 87 -4.56 7.93 1.51
C TYR A 87 -3.19 7.39 1.13
N GLN A 88 -2.15 8.21 1.22
CA GLN A 88 -0.79 7.80 0.85
C GLN A 88 -0.27 6.67 1.75
N SER A 89 -0.51 6.74 3.06
CA SER A 89 -0.17 5.66 4.00
C SER A 89 -0.99 4.40 3.75
N TYR A 90 -2.27 4.53 3.37
CA TYR A 90 -3.11 3.38 3.02
C TYR A 90 -2.58 2.64 1.78
N ILE A 91 -2.13 3.37 0.76
CA ILE A 91 -1.52 2.77 -0.43
C ILE A 91 -0.18 2.09 -0.08
N ILE A 92 0.63 2.66 0.81
CA ILE A 92 1.86 2.01 1.29
C ILE A 92 1.53 0.72 2.04
N GLU A 93 0.50 0.71 2.89
CA GLU A 93 0.05 -0.50 3.59
C GLU A 93 -0.37 -1.59 2.59
N TYR A 94 -1.06 -1.23 1.51
CA TYR A 94 -1.34 -2.14 0.39
C TYR A 94 -0.05 -2.66 -0.25
N LEU A 95 0.87 -1.78 -0.63
CA LEU A 95 2.11 -2.14 -1.34
C LEU A 95 3.05 -3.01 -0.50
N ILE A 96 3.02 -2.90 0.84
CA ILE A 96 3.83 -3.71 1.75
C ILE A 96 3.17 -5.06 2.05
N ASN A 97 1.85 -5.09 2.29
CA ASN A 97 1.18 -6.29 2.77
C ASN A 97 0.68 -7.22 1.66
N CYS A 98 0.67 -6.76 0.41
CA CYS A 98 0.21 -7.55 -0.73
C CYS A 98 1.37 -7.96 -1.65
N PRO A 99 1.70 -9.27 -1.73
CA PRO A 99 2.83 -9.75 -2.53
C PRO A 99 2.75 -9.42 -4.03
N THR A 100 1.54 -9.22 -4.56
CA THR A 100 1.31 -8.87 -5.96
C THR A 100 1.18 -7.37 -6.20
N ALA A 101 1.14 -6.55 -5.15
CA ALA A 101 0.93 -5.12 -5.26
C ALA A 101 2.12 -4.42 -5.90
N LYS A 102 1.82 -3.53 -6.85
CA LYS A 102 2.81 -2.78 -7.63
C LYS A 102 2.23 -1.43 -8.02
N THR A 103 3.10 -0.47 -8.32
CA THR A 103 2.74 0.79 -8.96
C THR A 103 2.63 0.60 -10.49
N PRO A 104 1.84 1.42 -11.20
CA PRO A 104 1.09 2.60 -10.72
C PRO A 104 -0.20 2.25 -9.95
N VAL A 105 -0.48 3.05 -8.92
CA VAL A 105 -1.77 3.10 -8.20
C VAL A 105 -2.31 4.53 -8.34
N PRO A 106 -3.63 4.74 -8.50
CA PRO A 106 -4.16 6.10 -8.68
C PRO A 106 -3.69 7.08 -7.61
N TYR A 107 -3.27 8.27 -8.03
CA TYR A 107 -2.85 9.37 -7.14
C TYR A 107 -1.67 9.05 -6.19
N PHE A 108 -0.88 8.02 -6.50
CA PHE A 108 0.30 7.64 -5.71
C PHE A 108 1.55 7.55 -6.60
N PRO A 109 2.68 8.16 -6.19
CA PRO A 109 2.83 9.05 -5.03
C PRO A 109 2.13 10.40 -5.27
N THR A 110 1.99 11.20 -4.21
CA THR A 110 1.46 12.57 -4.34
C THR A 110 2.41 13.42 -5.20
N PRO A 111 1.89 14.12 -6.24
CA PRO A 111 2.71 15.04 -7.03
C PRO A 111 3.29 16.19 -6.18
N LYS A 112 4.48 16.65 -6.55
CA LYS A 112 5.14 17.77 -5.86
C LYS A 112 4.26 19.03 -5.89
N GLY A 113 4.04 19.62 -4.71
CA GLY A 113 3.26 20.85 -4.56
C GLY A 113 1.75 20.68 -4.67
N ALA A 114 1.24 19.44 -4.64
CA ALA A 114 -0.20 19.21 -4.63
C ALA A 114 -0.87 19.82 -3.38
N PRO A 115 -2.10 20.38 -3.51
CA PRO A 115 -2.82 20.93 -2.38
C PRO A 115 -3.24 19.83 -1.41
N ALA A 116 -3.28 20.17 -0.12
CA ALA A 116 -3.56 19.25 0.99
C ALA A 116 -2.58 18.05 1.07
N ALA A 117 -1.43 18.13 0.40
CA ALA A 117 -0.43 17.07 0.41
C ALA A 117 0.06 16.78 1.83
N CYS A 118 0.40 15.52 2.10
CA CYS A 118 1.03 15.14 3.35
C CYS A 118 2.32 15.94 3.60
N SER A 119 2.58 16.31 4.87
CA SER A 119 3.74 17.10 5.30
C SER A 119 5.08 16.47 4.93
N CYS A 120 5.07 15.16 4.71
CA CYS A 120 6.12 14.38 4.09
C CYS A 120 5.52 13.63 2.90
N ASN A 121 6.21 13.61 1.76
CA ASN A 121 5.79 12.80 0.62
C ASN A 121 6.13 11.32 0.87
N VAL A 122 5.33 10.66 1.70
CA VAL A 122 5.57 9.27 2.11
C VAL A 122 5.60 8.30 0.93
N GLY A 123 4.89 8.60 -0.16
CA GLY A 123 4.94 7.81 -1.38
C GLY A 123 6.29 7.90 -2.08
N GLU A 124 6.87 9.10 -2.16
CA GLU A 124 8.22 9.32 -2.70
C GLU A 124 9.29 8.63 -1.84
N VAL A 125 9.13 8.64 -0.50
CA VAL A 125 10.00 7.88 0.40
C VAL A 125 9.91 6.38 0.11
N TYR A 126 8.70 5.83 -0.02
CA TYR A 126 8.48 4.42 -0.34
C TYR A 126 9.10 4.02 -1.69
N GLU A 127 8.87 4.82 -2.74
CA GLU A 127 9.47 4.57 -4.06
C GLU A 127 10.99 4.65 -4.04
N ALA A 128 11.58 5.56 -3.26
CA ALA A 128 13.03 5.66 -3.13
C ALA A 128 13.64 4.47 -2.34
N ILE A 129 12.96 3.98 -1.29
CA ILE A 129 13.36 2.76 -0.57
C ILE A 129 13.29 1.54 -1.50
N THR A 130 12.17 1.34 -2.18
CA THR A 130 12.00 0.20 -3.11
C THR A 130 12.93 0.28 -4.31
N GLY A 131 13.20 1.49 -4.80
CA GLY A 131 14.24 1.76 -5.78
C GLY A 131 15.62 1.32 -5.28
N SER A 132 15.97 1.66 -4.04
CA SER A 132 17.23 1.23 -3.42
C SER A 132 17.36 -0.29 -3.36
N ILE A 133 16.27 -0.99 -2.99
CA ILE A 133 16.21 -2.47 -2.97
C ILE A 133 16.45 -3.06 -4.37
N SER A 134 15.80 -2.49 -5.38
CA SER A 134 16.02 -2.91 -6.77
C SER A 134 17.47 -2.71 -7.20
N GLN A 135 18.11 -1.60 -6.80
CA GLN A 135 19.51 -1.33 -7.13
C GLN A 135 20.46 -2.27 -6.41
N GLY A 136 20.20 -2.61 -5.15
CA GLY A 136 20.96 -3.61 -4.41
C GLY A 136 20.88 -4.99 -5.07
N THR A 137 19.68 -5.41 -5.48
CA THR A 137 19.48 -6.65 -6.25
C THR A 137 20.28 -6.65 -7.56
N THR A 138 20.25 -5.54 -8.32
CA THR A 138 21.05 -5.41 -9.54
C THR A 138 22.55 -5.45 -9.24
N CYS A 139 23.00 -4.76 -8.19
CA CYS A 139 24.39 -4.76 -7.76
C CYS A 139 24.88 -6.17 -7.44
N VAL A 140 24.14 -6.92 -6.61
CA VAL A 140 24.46 -8.31 -6.23
C VAL A 140 24.56 -9.21 -7.47
N ASN A 141 23.57 -9.13 -8.37
CA ASN A 141 23.55 -9.94 -9.60
C ASN A 141 24.74 -9.64 -10.54
N ASN A 142 25.29 -8.44 -10.48
CA ASN A 142 26.47 -8.05 -11.26
C ASN A 142 27.79 -8.54 -10.63
N GLN A 143 27.78 -9.10 -9.41
CA GLN A 143 28.98 -9.65 -8.74
C GLN A 143 29.26 -11.10 -9.16
N ASN A 144 29.39 -11.34 -10.47
CA ASN A 144 29.50 -12.69 -11.05
C ASN A 144 30.84 -12.97 -11.75
N GLY A 145 31.84 -12.09 -11.62
CA GLY A 145 33.15 -12.22 -12.27
C GLY A 145 34.32 -12.40 -11.29
N GLY A 146 35.42 -12.99 -11.73
CA GLY A 146 36.67 -13.03 -10.95
C GLY A 146 36.68 -14.00 -9.76
N ASP A 147 37.37 -13.61 -8.69
CA ASP A 147 37.58 -14.41 -7.48
C ASP A 147 36.34 -14.45 -6.58
N ALA A 148 35.93 -15.65 -6.17
CA ALA A 148 34.71 -15.86 -5.40
C ALA A 148 34.74 -15.16 -4.03
N PHE A 149 35.90 -15.10 -3.37
CA PHE A 149 36.03 -14.43 -2.08
C PHE A 149 35.81 -12.91 -2.21
N THR A 150 36.37 -12.33 -3.27
CA THR A 150 36.17 -10.91 -3.59
C THR A 150 34.70 -10.61 -3.89
N ASN A 151 34.00 -11.50 -4.61
CA ASN A 151 32.57 -11.32 -4.89
C ASN A 151 31.72 -11.33 -3.62
N VAL A 152 31.98 -12.23 -2.66
CA VAL A 152 31.26 -12.23 -1.37
C VAL A 152 31.42 -10.89 -0.65
N GLN A 153 32.61 -10.29 -0.67
CA GLN A 153 32.83 -8.98 -0.04
C GLN A 153 32.13 -7.84 -0.78
N ARG A 154 32.04 -7.90 -2.11
CA ARG A 154 31.30 -6.92 -2.92
C ARG A 154 29.80 -7.07 -2.79
N ILE A 155 29.29 -8.31 -2.66
CA ILE A 155 27.87 -8.58 -2.35
C ILE A 155 27.49 -7.93 -1.03
N GLN A 156 28.31 -8.14 0.02
CA GLN A 156 28.10 -7.46 1.29
C GLN A 156 28.15 -5.92 1.15
N GLY A 157 29.03 -5.40 0.28
CA GLY A 157 29.05 -3.99 -0.10
C GLY A 157 27.75 -3.53 -0.77
N CYS A 158 27.20 -4.29 -1.71
CA CYS A 158 25.93 -4.01 -2.36
C CYS A 158 24.79 -3.93 -1.33
N GLU A 159 24.69 -4.92 -0.43
CA GLU A 159 23.66 -4.95 0.62
C GLU A 159 23.81 -3.77 1.59
N CYS A 160 25.04 -3.41 1.95
CA CYS A 160 25.29 -2.24 2.78
C CYS A 160 24.90 -0.93 2.09
N CYS A 161 25.19 -0.80 0.80
CA CYS A 161 24.75 0.34 0.00
C CYS A 161 23.23 0.38 -0.18
N GLU A 162 22.57 -0.77 -0.23
CA GLU A 162 21.12 -0.90 -0.30
C GLU A 162 20.44 -0.37 0.97
N VAL A 163 20.84 -0.88 2.14
CA VAL A 163 20.35 -0.42 3.45
C VAL A 163 20.64 1.07 3.63
N SER A 164 21.86 1.47 3.31
CA SER A 164 22.31 2.86 3.40
C SER A 164 21.49 3.80 2.52
N ALA A 165 21.23 3.45 1.27
CA ALA A 165 20.40 4.23 0.36
C ALA A 165 18.93 4.30 0.82
N ALA A 166 18.41 3.23 1.40
CA ALA A 166 17.07 3.22 1.96
C ALA A 166 16.94 4.18 3.16
N LEU A 167 17.92 4.20 4.07
CA LEU A 167 17.99 5.21 5.16
C LEU A 167 18.12 6.63 4.59
N SER A 168 18.94 6.79 3.55
CA SER A 168 19.15 8.07 2.87
C SER A 168 17.86 8.63 2.29
N SER A 169 17.01 7.75 1.75
CA SER A 169 15.68 8.10 1.25
C SER A 169 14.79 8.69 2.35
N ILE A 170 14.79 8.07 3.54
CA ILE A 170 14.00 8.54 4.70
C ILE A 170 14.46 9.93 5.14
N TYR A 171 15.74 10.08 5.49
CA TYR A 171 16.26 11.32 6.06
C TYR A 171 16.42 12.43 5.00
N GLY A 172 16.64 12.08 3.74
CA GLY A 172 16.83 13.03 2.65
C GLY A 172 15.53 13.64 2.15
N ILE A 173 14.46 12.84 2.03
CA ILE A 173 13.17 13.32 1.52
C ILE A 173 12.37 13.98 2.65
N CYS A 174 12.41 13.42 3.87
CA CYS A 174 11.61 13.89 4.99
C CYS A 174 12.44 14.06 6.28
N PRO A 175 13.42 14.99 6.30
CA PRO A 175 14.40 15.12 7.38
C PRO A 175 13.81 15.42 8.77
N THR A 176 12.65 16.05 8.84
CA THR A 176 12.04 16.47 10.11
C THR A 176 11.02 15.47 10.67
N THR A 177 10.59 14.52 9.86
CA THR A 177 9.52 13.56 10.20
C THR A 177 10.10 12.41 11.02
N ASP A 178 9.32 11.90 11.96
CA ASP A 178 9.66 10.67 12.68
C ASP A 178 9.86 9.50 11.69
N PRO A 179 11.07 8.93 11.57
CA PRO A 179 11.38 7.84 10.65
C PRO A 179 10.47 6.61 10.80
N THR A 180 9.95 6.35 12.01
CA THR A 180 9.06 5.21 12.28
C THR A 180 7.72 5.33 11.54
N LEU A 181 7.34 6.55 11.14
CA LEU A 181 6.11 6.82 10.37
C LEU A 181 6.32 6.72 8.85
N ILE A 182 7.58 6.67 8.38
CA ILE A 182 7.93 6.85 6.96
C ILE A 182 8.91 5.80 6.44
N GLY A 183 8.87 4.59 6.99
CA GLY A 183 9.55 3.43 6.41
C GLY A 183 10.74 2.88 7.19
N LEU A 184 11.08 3.42 8.37
CA LEU A 184 12.19 2.86 9.16
C LEU A 184 11.99 1.38 9.50
N ASN A 185 10.75 0.96 9.81
CA ASN A 185 10.44 -0.45 10.07
C ASN A 185 10.68 -1.35 8.83
N GLN A 186 10.46 -0.80 7.63
CA GLN A 186 10.74 -1.51 6.37
C GLN A 186 12.25 -1.69 6.19
N VAL A 187 13.05 -0.66 6.49
CA VAL A 187 14.52 -0.74 6.44
C VAL A 187 15.06 -1.71 7.49
N GLN A 188 14.53 -1.71 8.71
CA GLN A 188 14.91 -2.68 9.74
C GLN A 188 14.58 -4.14 9.33
N SER A 189 13.43 -4.33 8.67
CA SER A 189 13.08 -5.64 8.10
C SER A 189 14.05 -6.03 6.98
N LEU A 190 14.48 -5.07 6.16
CA LEU A 190 15.47 -5.27 5.12
C LEU A 190 16.84 -5.69 5.71
N GLU A 191 17.33 -4.96 6.71
CA GLU A 191 18.57 -5.31 7.44
C GLU A 191 18.51 -6.74 7.98
N THR A 192 17.36 -7.13 8.54
CA THR A 192 17.14 -8.49 9.06
C THR A 192 17.16 -9.53 7.95
N ASN A 193 16.47 -9.28 6.83
CA ASN A 193 16.37 -10.22 5.72
C ASN A 193 17.69 -10.42 4.99
N LEU A 194 18.48 -9.35 4.84
CA LEU A 194 19.83 -9.40 4.27
C LEU A 194 20.87 -9.92 5.28
N ASN A 195 20.52 -10.02 6.57
CA ASN A 195 21.48 -10.24 7.65
C ASN A 195 22.63 -9.20 7.63
N THR A 196 22.28 -7.96 7.31
CA THR A 196 23.20 -6.85 7.08
C THR A 196 22.78 -5.66 7.94
N PRO A 197 23.12 -5.68 9.25
CA PRO A 197 22.82 -4.57 10.15
C PRO A 197 23.66 -3.36 9.76
N ILE A 198 23.07 -2.15 9.83
CA ILE A 198 23.75 -0.92 9.41
C ILE A 198 25.08 -0.66 10.16
N ASP A 199 25.16 -1.11 11.41
CA ASP A 199 26.37 -1.04 12.26
C ASP A 199 27.58 -1.79 11.67
N SER A 200 27.34 -2.75 10.78
CA SER A 200 28.40 -3.52 10.12
C SER A 200 28.89 -2.90 8.81
N CYS A 201 28.21 -1.86 8.31
CA CYS A 201 28.35 -1.42 6.93
C CYS A 201 29.44 -0.39 6.64
N ALA A 202 29.89 0.35 7.65
CA ALA A 202 30.96 1.35 7.51
C ALA A 202 32.21 0.83 6.76
N PRO A 203 32.82 -0.33 7.11
CA PRO A 203 33.99 -0.84 6.39
C PRO A 203 33.70 -1.22 4.94
N TYR A 204 32.48 -1.67 4.64
CA TYR A 204 32.09 -2.07 3.29
C TYR A 204 31.84 -0.88 2.38
N ILE A 205 31.10 0.13 2.87
CA ILE A 205 30.84 1.37 2.13
C ILE A 205 32.15 2.13 1.86
N ALA A 206 33.08 2.16 2.83
CA ALA A 206 34.38 2.78 2.65
C ALA A 206 35.25 2.04 1.62
N LYS A 207 35.19 0.70 1.58
CA LYS A 207 35.99 -0.13 0.67
C LYS A 207 35.40 -0.20 -0.74
N TYR A 208 34.07 -0.20 -0.84
CA TYR A 208 33.30 -0.32 -2.07
C TYR A 208 32.31 0.85 -2.16
N PRO A 209 32.77 2.05 -2.58
CA PRO A 209 31.91 3.22 -2.65
C PRO A 209 30.67 2.97 -3.51
N CYS A 210 29.49 3.23 -2.94
CA CYS A 210 28.21 2.83 -3.53
C CYS A 210 28.01 3.36 -4.95
N GLU A 211 28.28 4.64 -5.18
CA GLU A 211 28.10 5.25 -6.51
C GLU A 211 29.20 4.86 -7.48
N SER A 212 30.45 5.18 -7.15
CA SER A 212 31.56 5.10 -8.10
C SER A 212 32.07 3.69 -8.38
N ASP A 213 31.84 2.74 -7.46
CA ASP A 213 32.34 1.35 -7.59
C ASP A 213 31.20 0.33 -7.77
N LEU A 214 30.10 0.50 -7.04
CA LEU A 214 28.98 -0.44 -7.05
C LEU A 214 27.79 0.00 -7.93
N GLY A 215 27.85 1.19 -8.51
CA GLY A 215 26.89 1.66 -9.51
C GLY A 215 25.53 2.09 -8.97
N PHE A 216 25.42 2.35 -7.66
CA PHE A 216 24.23 2.95 -7.09
C PHE A 216 24.04 4.38 -7.63
N PRO A 217 22.79 4.82 -7.85
CA PRO A 217 22.51 6.22 -8.15
C PRO A 217 22.76 7.10 -6.92
N ALA A 218 22.90 8.40 -7.16
CA ALA A 218 22.90 9.39 -6.09
C ALA A 218 21.60 9.29 -5.26
N VAL A 219 21.73 9.34 -3.94
CA VAL A 219 20.62 9.21 -3.00
C VAL A 219 20.05 10.56 -2.58
N ALA A 220 18.80 10.56 -2.12
CA ALA A 220 18.22 11.72 -1.47
C ALA A 220 19.08 12.13 -0.25
N GLY A 221 19.35 13.43 -0.10
CA GLY A 221 20.27 13.94 0.93
C GLY A 221 21.76 13.79 0.59
N GLY A 222 22.11 13.09 -0.50
CA GLY A 222 23.47 13.02 -1.05
C GLY A 222 24.50 12.30 -0.18
N THR A 223 24.06 11.54 0.83
CA THR A 223 24.94 10.83 1.76
C THR A 223 24.44 9.41 1.92
N PHE A 224 25.31 8.43 1.65
CA PHE A 224 25.09 7.05 2.06
C PHE A 224 25.41 6.92 3.55
N TYR A 225 24.36 6.70 4.36
CA TYR A 225 24.50 6.53 5.80
C TYR A 225 25.17 5.21 6.21
N ASP A 226 25.91 5.27 7.31
CA ASP A 226 26.34 4.18 8.17
C ASP A 226 25.95 4.52 9.63
N ALA A 227 26.24 3.62 10.58
CA ALA A 227 25.87 3.84 11.97
C ALA A 227 26.52 5.07 12.64
N ALA A 228 27.68 5.53 12.13
CA ALA A 228 28.42 6.64 12.71
C ALA A 228 27.94 8.01 12.18
N ASN A 229 27.34 8.06 10.98
CA ASN A 229 26.93 9.30 10.34
C ASN A 229 25.40 9.43 10.16
N LEU A 230 24.61 8.50 10.70
CA LEU A 230 23.15 8.57 10.74
C LEU A 230 22.67 9.97 11.14
N ALA A 231 21.79 10.55 10.33
CA ALA A 231 21.18 11.84 10.65
C ALA A 231 20.40 11.76 11.96
N ALA A 232 20.32 12.90 12.65
CA ALA A 232 19.44 13.02 13.82
C ALA A 232 17.99 12.77 13.40
N SER A 233 17.31 11.88 14.09
CA SER A 233 15.92 11.56 13.80
C SER A 233 15.02 12.77 13.98
N GLY A 234 14.16 13.00 12.98
CA GLY A 234 13.03 13.90 13.12
C GLY A 234 12.05 13.40 14.19
N THR A 235 11.23 14.31 14.70
CA THR A 235 10.20 14.01 15.71
C THR A 235 8.81 14.47 15.28
N ALA A 236 8.67 15.06 14.10
CA ALA A 236 7.39 15.55 13.63
C ALA A 236 6.48 14.38 13.22
N THR A 237 5.23 14.44 13.63
CA THR A 237 4.18 13.55 13.12
C THR A 237 3.77 13.96 11.70
N LEU A 238 3.12 13.04 10.98
CA LEU A 238 2.51 13.35 9.70
C LEU A 238 1.29 14.27 9.89
N SER A 239 1.14 15.25 9.00
CA SER A 239 -0.01 16.17 8.98
C SER A 239 -0.32 16.59 7.56
N ASN A 240 -1.57 16.94 7.28
CA ASN A 240 -1.94 17.45 5.96
C ASN A 240 -1.52 18.91 5.81
N GLY A 241 -0.89 19.24 4.69
CA GLY A 241 -0.51 20.58 4.33
C GLY A 241 -1.70 21.48 3.96
N PRO A 242 -1.44 22.76 3.67
CA PRO A 242 -2.48 23.71 3.32
C PRO A 242 -3.07 23.46 1.92
N GLY A 243 -4.21 24.11 1.66
CA GLY A 243 -4.90 24.09 0.38
C GLY A 243 -6.03 23.06 0.32
N THR A 244 -6.74 23.06 -0.80
CA THR A 244 -7.85 22.13 -1.04
C THR A 244 -7.84 21.68 -2.49
N VAL A 245 -8.20 20.42 -2.72
CA VAL A 245 -8.41 19.89 -4.07
C VAL A 245 -9.86 20.20 -4.47
N THR A 246 -10.06 21.07 -5.46
CA THR A 246 -11.40 21.51 -5.89
C THR A 246 -11.91 20.83 -7.16
N ALA A 247 -11.05 20.09 -7.84
CA ALA A 247 -11.40 19.26 -8.99
C ALA A 247 -10.52 17.99 -9.00
N PRO A 248 -11.03 16.84 -9.48
CA PRO A 248 -10.23 15.63 -9.57
C PRO A 248 -9.09 15.83 -10.56
N ALA A 249 -7.85 15.55 -10.13
CA ALA A 249 -6.65 15.76 -10.95
C ALA A 249 -6.66 14.94 -12.25
N SER A 250 -7.32 13.78 -12.25
CA SER A 250 -7.44 12.88 -13.40
C SER A 250 -8.68 13.13 -14.26
N GLY A 251 -9.44 14.22 -14.01
CA GLY A 251 -10.71 14.51 -14.67
C GLY A 251 -11.90 13.79 -14.03
N SER A 252 -13.11 14.03 -14.57
CA SER A 252 -14.36 13.48 -14.01
C SER A 252 -14.48 11.96 -14.17
N VAL A 253 -13.80 11.41 -15.18
CA VAL A 253 -13.69 9.97 -15.43
C VAL A 253 -12.27 9.68 -15.86
N PHE A 254 -11.64 8.66 -15.29
CA PHE A 254 -10.36 8.15 -15.76
C PHE A 254 -10.33 6.63 -15.70
N THR A 255 -9.39 6.04 -16.42
CA THR A 255 -9.19 4.59 -16.47
C THR A 255 -7.75 4.29 -16.09
N TYR A 256 -7.52 3.22 -15.34
CA TYR A 256 -6.19 2.70 -15.09
C TYR A 256 -6.19 1.16 -15.10
N THR A 257 -5.06 0.57 -15.47
CA THR A 257 -4.83 -0.87 -15.35
C THR A 257 -4.09 -1.11 -14.04
N ASN A 258 -4.67 -1.91 -13.15
CA ASN A 258 -3.99 -2.28 -11.92
C ASN A 258 -2.96 -3.39 -12.23
N PRO A 259 -1.66 -3.17 -12.00
CA PRO A 259 -0.63 -4.15 -12.30
C PRO A 259 -0.73 -5.43 -11.43
N ALA A 260 -1.41 -5.37 -10.29
CA ALA A 260 -1.50 -6.51 -9.38
C ALA A 260 -2.45 -7.61 -9.85
N ASP A 261 -3.55 -7.25 -10.52
CA ASP A 261 -4.60 -8.16 -10.99
C ASP A 261 -4.82 -8.10 -12.51
N SER A 262 -4.10 -7.21 -13.21
CA SER A 262 -4.24 -6.93 -14.65
C SER A 262 -5.64 -6.46 -15.06
N GLN A 263 -6.46 -6.01 -14.12
CA GLN A 263 -7.81 -5.51 -14.39
C GLN A 263 -7.78 -4.03 -14.78
N VAL A 264 -8.68 -3.67 -15.69
CA VAL A 264 -8.92 -2.28 -16.09
C VAL A 264 -10.06 -1.72 -15.26
N TYR A 265 -9.77 -0.69 -14.48
CA TYR A 265 -10.76 0.00 -13.65
C TYR A 265 -11.12 1.34 -14.28
N VAL A 266 -12.43 1.61 -14.40
CA VAL A 266 -12.97 2.92 -14.77
C VAL A 266 -13.45 3.60 -13.50
N ILE A 267 -12.82 4.73 -13.16
CA ILE A 267 -13.12 5.52 -11.97
C ILE A 267 -13.90 6.76 -12.41
N SER A 268 -15.08 6.96 -11.81
CA SER A 268 -15.89 8.16 -12.00
C SER A 268 -15.88 8.97 -10.71
N ALA A 269 -15.41 10.21 -10.80
CA ALA A 269 -15.37 11.11 -9.66
C ALA A 269 -16.80 11.54 -9.28
N ALA A 270 -17.21 11.27 -8.05
CA ALA A 270 -18.50 11.69 -7.51
C ALA A 270 -18.50 13.20 -7.22
N GLY A 271 -19.68 13.81 -7.25
CA GLY A 271 -19.86 15.22 -6.88
C GLY A 271 -19.33 16.24 -7.89
N VAL A 272 -18.75 15.81 -9.02
CA VAL A 272 -18.42 16.70 -10.14
C VAL A 272 -19.63 16.81 -11.07
N LYS A 273 -20.04 18.04 -11.41
CA LYS A 273 -20.99 18.23 -12.50
C LYS A 273 -20.26 17.82 -13.78
N ALA A 274 -20.86 16.93 -14.57
CA ALA A 274 -20.36 16.63 -15.91
C ALA A 274 -20.27 17.96 -16.67
N GLY A 275 -19.05 18.45 -16.90
CA GLY A 275 -18.83 19.50 -17.88
C GLY A 275 -19.33 18.97 -19.21
N GLY A 276 -20.21 19.71 -19.88
CA GLY A 276 -20.81 19.31 -21.16
C GLY A 276 -19.74 18.84 -22.13
N GLY A 277 -19.67 17.54 -22.32
CA GLY A 277 -18.85 16.82 -23.27
C GLY A 277 -19.69 15.66 -23.78
N ASP A 278 -19.79 15.59 -25.10
CA ASP A 278 -20.85 14.97 -25.88
C ASP A 278 -21.39 13.60 -25.44
N SER A 279 -22.69 13.46 -25.71
CA SER A 279 -23.52 12.26 -25.61
C SER A 279 -22.82 10.98 -26.08
N GLY A 280 -22.59 10.07 -25.12
CA GLY A 280 -22.32 8.66 -25.38
C GLY A 280 -23.05 7.82 -24.35
N SER A 281 -24.33 7.53 -24.61
CA SER A 281 -25.12 6.58 -23.83
C SER A 281 -24.48 5.20 -23.91
N GLY A 282 -23.68 4.83 -22.92
CA GLY A 282 -23.14 3.50 -22.73
C GLY A 282 -23.60 2.96 -21.38
N ASN A 283 -24.63 2.11 -21.41
CA ASN A 283 -24.99 1.27 -20.27
C ASN A 283 -23.74 0.52 -19.78
N ALA A 284 -23.21 0.89 -18.62
CA ALA A 284 -22.24 0.06 -17.90
C ALA A 284 -22.99 -1.12 -17.27
N ALA A 285 -23.37 -2.08 -18.10
CA ALA A 285 -23.69 -3.43 -17.66
C ALA A 285 -22.37 -4.16 -17.44
N ALA A 286 -22.18 -4.71 -16.24
CA ALA A 286 -21.13 -5.68 -15.96
C ALA A 286 -21.30 -6.88 -16.90
N THR A 287 -20.36 -7.06 -17.83
CA THR A 287 -20.36 -8.21 -18.74
C THR A 287 -19.66 -9.39 -18.04
N THR A 288 -20.44 -10.22 -17.36
CA THR A 288 -20.08 -11.61 -17.08
C THR A 288 -20.50 -12.46 -18.28
N THR A 289 -19.54 -13.00 -19.03
CA THR A 289 -19.80 -13.94 -20.12
C THR A 289 -19.83 -15.37 -19.55
N GLY A 290 -20.97 -16.06 -19.69
CA GLY A 290 -21.16 -17.45 -19.24
C GLY A 290 -22.56 -18.02 -19.52
N SER A 291 -22.93 -18.09 -20.80
CA SER A 291 -23.90 -18.98 -21.49
C SER A 291 -25.20 -19.50 -20.83
N SER A 292 -26.30 -19.02 -21.42
CA SER A 292 -27.43 -19.79 -22.03
C SER A 292 -28.46 -20.53 -21.16
N GLY A 293 -29.70 -20.04 -21.20
CA GLY A 293 -30.89 -20.78 -20.73
C GLY A 293 -32.21 -19.98 -20.70
N SER A 294 -32.69 -19.60 -21.87
CA SER A 294 -34.05 -19.20 -22.30
C SER A 294 -35.21 -19.03 -21.27
N GLY A 295 -35.87 -17.86 -21.34
CA GLY A 295 -37.31 -17.81 -21.64
C GLY A 295 -38.27 -17.14 -20.63
N SER A 296 -38.73 -15.91 -20.97
CA SER A 296 -40.09 -15.34 -20.84
C SER A 296 -40.75 -15.30 -19.44
N SER A 297 -41.52 -14.31 -18.97
CA SER A 297 -42.28 -13.20 -19.57
C SER A 297 -42.68 -12.28 -18.39
N GLY A 298 -42.83 -10.97 -18.63
CA GLY A 298 -43.25 -10.03 -17.59
C GLY A 298 -44.73 -10.12 -17.20
N VAL A 299 -45.07 -9.58 -16.03
CA VAL A 299 -46.33 -8.87 -15.75
C VAL A 299 -46.08 -7.86 -14.62
N SER A 300 -46.63 -6.68 -14.83
CA SER A 300 -46.72 -5.47 -14.02
C SER A 300 -47.55 -5.65 -12.74
N GLY A 301 -47.31 -4.80 -11.73
CA GLY A 301 -48.39 -4.33 -10.86
C GLY A 301 -48.06 -4.12 -9.38
N GLY A 302 -48.21 -2.88 -8.92
CA GLY A 302 -49.05 -2.61 -7.75
C GLY A 302 -48.37 -2.44 -6.40
N SER A 303 -48.28 -1.17 -6.00
CA SER A 303 -48.05 -0.61 -4.67
C SER A 303 -48.70 -1.34 -3.50
N ASN A 304 -48.04 -1.32 -2.33
CA ASN A 304 -48.70 -0.92 -1.08
C ASN A 304 -47.68 -0.47 -0.02
N GLY A 305 -47.95 0.69 0.56
CA GLY A 305 -47.23 1.23 1.71
C GLY A 305 -47.66 0.58 3.03
N GLY A 306 -46.77 0.65 4.01
CA GLY A 306 -47.03 0.23 5.39
C GLY A 306 -45.96 0.83 6.30
N THR A 307 -46.30 1.95 6.93
CA THR A 307 -45.54 2.57 8.01
C THR A 307 -45.69 1.75 9.29
N SER A 308 -44.58 1.45 9.98
CA SER A 308 -44.60 1.27 11.43
C SER A 308 -43.30 1.76 12.06
N THR A 309 -43.51 2.52 13.13
CA THR A 309 -42.58 3.23 14.00
C THR A 309 -41.88 2.32 15.01
N GLY A 310 -40.62 2.63 15.30
CA GLY A 310 -40.09 2.72 16.67
C GLY A 310 -39.49 1.46 17.30
N GLY A 311 -38.16 1.46 17.46
CA GLY A 311 -37.45 0.56 18.35
C GLY A 311 -35.99 0.99 18.51
N ALA A 312 -35.71 1.78 19.55
CA ALA A 312 -34.37 2.25 19.88
C ALA A 312 -33.43 1.08 20.22
N ALA A 313 -32.24 1.08 19.62
CA ALA A 313 -31.11 0.28 20.07
C ALA A 313 -29.88 1.18 20.22
N SER A 314 -29.38 1.25 21.45
CA SER A 314 -28.13 1.91 21.86
C SER A 314 -26.90 1.40 21.09
N PRO A 315 -25.81 2.17 21.03
CA PRO A 315 -24.70 1.95 20.10
C PRO A 315 -23.89 0.71 20.47
N GLY A 316 -24.11 -0.38 19.72
CA GLY A 316 -23.21 -1.52 19.68
C GLY A 316 -21.94 -1.15 18.93
N LYS A 317 -20.79 -1.30 19.59
CA LYS A 317 -19.44 -1.02 19.06
C LYS A 317 -19.21 -1.77 17.74
N THR A 318 -19.29 -1.06 16.62
CA THR A 318 -18.85 -1.54 15.29
C THR A 318 -17.41 -1.10 15.05
N GLY A 319 -16.50 -2.07 15.10
CA GLY A 319 -15.08 -1.86 14.81
C GLY A 319 -14.45 -3.15 14.30
N VAL A 320 -14.97 -3.68 13.19
CA VAL A 320 -14.45 -4.92 12.58
C VAL A 320 -13.34 -4.64 11.57
N ALA A 321 -13.15 -3.38 11.17
CA ALA A 321 -12.04 -2.99 10.29
C ALA A 321 -10.66 -3.18 10.93
N GLY A 322 -10.58 -3.23 12.27
CA GLY A 322 -9.35 -3.53 13.01
C GLY A 322 -9.08 -5.03 13.25
N GLN A 323 -10.06 -5.92 13.01
CA GLN A 323 -9.86 -7.36 13.26
C GLN A 323 -9.14 -8.08 12.12
N VAL A 324 -9.16 -7.52 10.91
CA VAL A 324 -8.49 -8.16 9.78
C VAL A 324 -6.98 -8.07 9.98
N SER A 325 -6.41 -6.90 10.26
CA SER A 325 -4.96 -6.67 10.35
C SER A 325 -4.25 -7.32 11.54
N ALA A 326 -4.96 -7.60 12.64
CA ALA A 326 -4.37 -8.30 13.79
C ALA A 326 -3.92 -9.74 13.46
N ARG A 327 -4.42 -10.35 12.37
CA ARG A 327 -3.97 -11.67 11.88
C ARG A 327 -2.84 -11.61 10.85
N TRP A 328 -2.42 -10.43 10.39
CA TRP A 328 -1.41 -10.30 9.31
C TRP A 328 0.02 -10.21 9.83
N GLY A 329 0.23 -9.92 11.12
CA GLY A 329 1.57 -9.83 11.73
C GLY A 329 2.34 -11.15 11.84
N LEU A 330 1.92 -12.24 11.17
CA LEU A 330 2.50 -13.58 11.36
C LEU A 330 2.85 -14.32 10.06
N LEU A 331 2.82 -13.67 8.90
CA LEU A 331 3.19 -14.29 7.61
C LEU A 331 4.29 -13.50 6.90
N VAL A 332 5.45 -13.36 7.55
CA VAL A 332 6.72 -13.19 6.82
C VAL A 332 7.21 -14.61 6.50
N VAL A 333 6.85 -15.10 5.32
CA VAL A 333 7.36 -16.38 4.81
C VAL A 333 8.79 -16.18 4.37
N ALA A 334 9.69 -16.98 4.96
CA ALA A 334 11.03 -17.21 4.47
C ALA A 334 11.00 -17.61 2.99
N VAL A 335 11.46 -16.70 2.12
CA VAL A 335 11.85 -17.05 0.75
C VAL A 335 13.27 -17.61 0.86
N PHE A 336 13.37 -18.94 0.97
CA PHE A 336 14.64 -19.63 0.80
C PHE A 336 15.04 -19.56 -0.68
N SER A 337 16.20 -18.97 -0.94
CA SER A 337 17.07 -19.40 -2.04
C SER A 337 18.02 -20.49 -1.51
#